data_AF-A0A845F746-F1
#
_entry.id   AF-A0A845F746-F1
#
_cell.length_a   1.000
_cell.length_b   1.000
_cell.length_c   1.000
_cell.angle_alpha   90.00
_cell.angle_beta   90.00
_cell.angle_gamma   90.00
#
_symmetry.space_group_name_H-M   'P 1'
#
loop_
_entity.id
_entity.type
_entity.pdbx_description
1 polymer ?
#
loop_
_entity_poly.entity_id
_entity_poly.type
_entity_poly.pdbx_seq_one_letter_code
_entity_poly.pdbx_strand_id
1 'polypeptide(L)'
;MIGEKDTTLLEKTLLLEECMNAYKYAVETAQKKSLLVEDMAASCAEVCKKAAEECLTLGTMENDKIYLMCLEYVQLCEELEKYQRIEQEDMKKSV
;
A
#
# COMPACT_ATOMS: atom_id res chain seq x y z
N MET A 1 -11.42 21.25 23.19
CA MET A 1 -12.30 20.23 22.60
C MET A 1 -11.81 20.01 21.19
N ILE A 2 -11.24 18.84 20.91
CA ILE A 2 -10.85 18.43 19.56
C ILE A 2 -12.17 18.21 18.81
N GLY A 3 -12.39 18.90 17.69
CA GLY A 3 -13.65 18.81 16.95
C GLY A 3 -13.74 17.51 16.14
N GLU A 4 -14.95 17.08 15.76
CA GLU A 4 -15.16 15.89 14.91
C GLU A 4 -14.34 15.91 13.60
N LYS A 5 -14.02 17.10 13.06
CA LYS A 5 -13.15 17.24 11.88
C LYS A 5 -11.69 16.90 12.16
N ASP A 6 -11.21 17.18 13.37
CA ASP A 6 -9.82 16.92 13.77
C ASP A 6 -9.62 15.41 14.01
N THR A 7 -10.66 14.70 14.49
CA THR A 7 -10.64 13.25 14.63
C THR A 7 -10.64 12.54 13.28
N THR A 8 -11.45 13.01 12.32
CA THR A 8 -11.47 12.46 10.95
C THR A 8 -10.13 12.57 10.24
N LEU A 9 -9.45 13.72 10.34
CA LEU A 9 -8.16 13.91 9.68
C LEU A 9 -7.07 13.02 10.30
N LEU A 10 -7.08 12.87 11.63
CA LEU A 10 -6.17 11.97 12.33
C LEU A 10 -6.40 10.51 11.91
N GLU A 11 -7.65 10.04 11.89
CA GLU A 11 -8.00 8.68 11.48
C GLU A 11 -7.55 8.38 10.04
N LYS A 12 -7.81 9.29 9.10
CA LYS A 12 -7.31 9.17 7.73
C LYS A 12 -5.79 9.10 7.67
N THR A 13 -5.10 9.91 8.45
CA THR A 13 -3.63 9.90 8.50
C THR A 13 -3.09 8.57 9.03
N LEU A 14 -3.75 7.96 10.01
CA LEU A 14 -3.39 6.64 10.53
C LEU A 14 -3.57 5.55 9.47
N LEU A 15 -4.66 5.58 8.70
CA LEU A 15 -4.86 4.66 7.57
C LEU A 15 -3.74 4.78 6.53
N LEU A 16 -3.31 6.01 6.21
CA LEU A 16 -2.20 6.24 5.30
C LEU A 16 -0.85 5.76 5.86
N GLU A 17 -0.63 5.91 7.17
CA GLU A 17 0.55 5.37 7.85
C GLU A 17 0.60 3.84 7.75
N GLU A 18 -0.54 3.16 7.89
CA GLU A 18 -0.64 1.71 7.68
C GLU A 18 -0.26 1.31 6.25
N CYS A 19 -0.75 2.03 5.24
CA CYS A 19 -0.35 1.84 3.83
C CYS A 19 1.17 1.95 3.64
N MET A 20 1.75 3.04 4.14
CA MET A 20 3.17 3.31 4.02
C MET A 20 4.01 2.23 4.69
N ASN A 21 3.61 1.78 5.88
CA ASN A 21 4.31 0.74 6.62
C ASN A 21 4.23 -0.62 5.91
N ALA A 22 3.05 -0.98 5.38
CA ALA A 22 2.88 -2.19 4.58
C ALA A 22 3.77 -2.18 3.33
N TYR A 23 3.80 -1.05 2.61
CA TYR A 23 4.66 -0.88 1.43
C TYR A 23 6.14 -0.98 1.76
N LYS A 24 6.59 -0.28 2.82
CA LYS A 24 7.97 -0.37 3.29
C LYS A 24 8.36 -1.83 3.57
N TYR A 25 7.50 -2.58 4.26
CA TYR A 25 7.78 -3.98 4.59
C TYR A 25 7.82 -4.89 3.35
N ALA A 26 6.95 -4.64 2.35
CA ALA A 26 6.99 -5.33 1.07
C ALA A 26 8.31 -5.06 0.32
N VAL A 27 8.76 -3.80 0.27
CA VAL A 27 10.05 -3.43 -0.34
C VAL A 27 11.23 -4.07 0.40
N GLU A 28 11.23 -4.09 1.74
CA GLU A 28 12.29 -4.75 2.52
C GLU A 28 12.33 -6.26 2.25
N THR A 29 11.15 -6.88 2.12
CA THR A 29 11.01 -8.30 1.73
C THR A 29 11.57 -8.54 0.32
N ALA A 30 11.33 -7.60 -0.60
CA ALA A 30 11.84 -7.64 -1.96
C ALA A 30 13.37 -7.56 -2.03
N GLN A 31 13.95 -6.59 -1.31
CA GLN A 31 15.41 -6.41 -1.24
C GLN A 31 16.13 -7.62 -0.65
N LYS A 32 15.48 -8.35 0.27
CA LYS A 32 15.99 -9.61 0.83
C LYS A 32 15.89 -10.79 -0.14
N LYS A 33 15.38 -10.60 -1.36
CA LYS A 33 15.11 -11.64 -2.36
C LYS A 33 14.30 -12.80 -1.79
N SER A 34 13.36 -12.49 -0.89
CA SER A 34 12.48 -13.47 -0.29
C SER A 34 11.50 -14.01 -1.33
N LEU A 35 11.18 -15.31 -1.24
CA LEU A 35 10.14 -15.92 -2.07
C LEU A 35 8.73 -15.44 -1.69
N LEU A 36 8.58 -14.84 -0.49
CA LEU A 36 7.29 -14.37 0.04
C LEU A 36 6.86 -13.01 -0.50
N VAL A 37 7.62 -12.46 -1.43
CA VAL A 37 7.42 -11.08 -1.84
C VAL A 37 6.17 -10.85 -2.67
N GLU A 38 5.75 -11.83 -3.48
CA GLU A 38 4.48 -11.74 -4.21
C GLU A 38 3.32 -11.69 -3.23
N ASP A 39 3.32 -12.60 -2.24
CA ASP A 39 2.32 -12.62 -1.16
C ASP A 39 2.34 -11.30 -0.37
N MET A 40 3.53 -10.74 -0.13
CA MET A 40 3.67 -9.49 0.62
C MET A 40 3.21 -8.27 -0.18
N ALA A 41 3.49 -8.22 -1.48
CA ALA A 41 3.04 -7.17 -2.38
C ALA A 41 1.51 -7.21 -2.55
N ALA A 42 0.93 -8.41 -2.68
CA ALA A 42 -0.53 -8.58 -2.72
C ALA A 42 -1.20 -8.15 -1.40
N SER A 43 -0.64 -8.56 -0.27
CA SER A 43 -1.11 -8.15 1.07
C SER A 43 -1.01 -6.62 1.26
N CYS A 44 0.09 -6.01 0.82
CA CYS A 44 0.29 -4.56 0.81
C CYS A 44 -0.82 -3.86 0.01
N ALA A 45 -1.11 -4.32 -1.22
CA ALA A 45 -2.15 -3.74 -2.06
C ALA A 45 -3.54 -3.86 -1.40
N GLU A 46 -3.84 -5.00 -0.78
CA GLU A 46 -5.12 -5.21 -0.08
C GLU A 46 -5.28 -4.28 1.13
N VAL A 47 -4.23 -4.14 1.96
CA VAL A 47 -4.23 -3.21 3.10
C VAL A 47 -4.47 -1.78 2.61
N CYS A 48 -3.73 -1.34 1.58
CA CYS A 48 -3.85 0.02 1.07
C CYS A 48 -5.22 0.30 0.44
N LYS A 49 -5.82 -0.71 -0.20
CA LYS A 49 -7.17 -0.61 -0.76
C LYS A 49 -8.22 -0.46 0.34
N LYS A 50 -8.15 -1.27 1.40
CA LYS A 50 -9.06 -1.15 2.55
C LYS A 50 -8.92 0.21 3.22
N ALA A 51 -7.70 0.69 3.43
CA ALA A 51 -7.44 2.02 3.97
C ALA A 51 -8.03 3.14 3.09
N ALA A 52 -7.95 3.01 1.77
CA ALA A 52 -8.60 3.95 0.85
C ALA A 52 -10.14 3.90 0.97
N GLU A 53 -10.73 2.71 1.03
CA GLU A 53 -12.18 2.53 1.22
C GLU A 53 -12.64 3.13 2.56
N GLU A 54 -11.89 2.94 3.64
CA GLU A 54 -12.16 3.54 4.95
C GLU A 54 -11.98 5.07 4.95
N CYS A 55 -11.04 5.62 4.17
CA CYS A 55 -10.95 7.08 4.01
C CYS A 55 -12.22 7.70 3.41
N LEU A 56 -12.93 6.98 2.52
CA LEU A 56 -14.20 7.44 1.96
C LEU A 56 -15.34 7.37 2.98
N THR A 57 -15.34 6.38 3.88
CA THR A 57 -16.37 6.28 4.94
C THR A 57 -16.19 7.37 6.00
N LEU A 58 -14.94 7.80 6.24
CA LEU A 58 -14.59 8.88 7.15
C LEU A 58 -14.88 10.29 6.57
N GLY A 59 -15.20 10.44 5.28
CA GLY A 59 -15.63 11.72 4.72
C GLY A 59 -15.84 11.73 3.20
N THR A 60 -16.84 12.48 2.74
CA THR A 60 -17.52 12.37 1.44
C THR A 60 -16.85 13.06 0.24
N MET A 61 -15.52 13.09 0.13
CA MET A 61 -14.90 13.60 -1.10
C MET A 61 -13.95 12.60 -1.74
N GLU A 62 -14.29 12.16 -2.96
CA GLU A 62 -13.43 11.37 -3.84
C GLU A 62 -12.12 12.10 -4.21
N ASN A 63 -12.03 13.42 -3.95
CA ASN A 63 -10.83 14.24 -4.08
C ASN A 63 -10.06 14.41 -2.74
N ASP A 64 -10.35 13.58 -1.73
CA ASP A 64 -9.55 13.56 -0.51
C ASP A 64 -8.12 13.14 -0.86
N LYS A 65 -7.15 13.99 -0.51
CA LYS A 65 -5.74 13.75 -0.82
C LYS A 65 -5.22 12.48 -0.16
N ILE A 66 -5.69 12.15 1.03
CA ILE A 66 -5.25 10.96 1.75
C ILE A 66 -5.79 9.71 1.05
N TYR A 67 -7.05 9.73 0.62
CA TYR A 67 -7.62 8.66 -0.21
C TYR A 67 -6.78 8.42 -1.47
N LEU A 68 -6.45 9.49 -2.21
CA LEU A 68 -5.64 9.39 -3.42
C LEU A 68 -4.23 8.85 -3.14
N MET A 69 -3.60 9.27 -2.04
CA MET A 69 -2.30 8.73 -1.63
C MET A 69 -2.38 7.24 -1.26
N CYS A 70 -3.45 6.78 -0.61
CA CYS A 70 -3.65 5.34 -0.36
C CYS A 70 -3.75 4.56 -1.69
N LEU A 71 -4.43 5.11 -2.71
CA LEU A 71 -4.47 4.49 -4.05
C LEU A 71 -3.11 4.49 -4.75
N GLU A 72 -2.29 5.54 -4.58
CA GLU A 72 -0.91 5.53 -5.08
C GLU A 72 -0.10 4.41 -4.43
N TYR A 73 -0.25 4.16 -3.14
CA TYR A 73 0.39 3.01 -2.48
C TYR A 73 -0.09 1.67 -3.03
N VAL A 74 -1.39 1.50 -3.34
CA VAL A 74 -1.89 0.28 -4.01
C VAL A 74 -1.12 0.04 -5.31
N GLN A 75 -0.98 1.07 -6.15
CA GLN A 75 -0.25 0.96 -7.41
C GLN A 75 1.22 0.60 -7.19
N LEU A 76 1.88 1.20 -6.21
CA LEU A 76 3.26 0.88 -5.86
C LEU A 76 3.42 -0.58 -5.38
N CYS A 77 2.47 -1.10 -4.60
CA CYS A 77 2.46 -2.52 -4.20
C CYS A 77 2.30 -3.43 -5.43
N GLU A 78 1.38 -3.14 -6.36
CA GLU A 78 1.17 -3.91 -7.60
C GLU A 78 2.36 -3.83 -8.56
N GLU A 79 3.06 -2.71 -8.62
CA GLU A 79 4.29 -2.58 -9.40
C GLU A 79 5.42 -3.45 -8.83
N LEU A 80 5.54 -3.51 -7.50
CA LEU A 80 6.54 -4.34 -6.83
C LEU A 80 6.38 -5.83 -7.21
N GLU A 81 5.13 -6.31 -7.28
CA GLU A 81 4.80 -7.65 -7.76
C GLU A 81 5.31 -7.89 -9.20
N LYS A 82 5.12 -6.91 -10.10
CA LYS A 82 5.55 -6.99 -11.51
C LYS A 82 7.06 -6.99 -11.66
N TYR A 83 7.78 -6.12 -10.93
CA TYR A 83 9.24 -6.02 -11.01
C TYR A 83 9.91 -7.36 -10.66
N GLN A 84 9.41 -8.06 -9.65
CA GLN A 84 10.02 -9.32 -9.23
C GLN A 84 9.69 -10.52 -10.10
N ARG A 85 8.51 -10.55 -10.73
CA ARG A 85 8.23 -11.57 -11.74
C ARG A 85 9.25 -11.53 -12.88
N ILE A 86 9.63 -10.33 -13.31
CA ILE A 86 10.66 -10.13 -14.33
C ILE A 86 12.01 -10.64 -13.84
N GLU A 87 12.46 -10.24 -12.64
CA GLU A 87 13.74 -10.71 -12.09
C GLU A 87 13.80 -12.24 -11.89
N GLN A 88 12.71 -12.87 -11.45
CA GLN A 88 12.65 -14.32 -11.28
C GLN A 88 12.67 -15.08 -12.62
N GLU A 89 12.01 -14.55 -13.65
CA GLU A 89 12.04 -15.15 -14.99
C GLU A 89 13.44 -15.07 -15.61
N ASP A 90 14.15 -13.95 -15.44
CA ASP A 90 15.51 -13.77 -15.93
C ASP A 90 16.52 -14.69 -15.20
N MET A 91 16.32 -14.90 -13.89
CA MET A 91 17.09 -15.91 -13.15
C MET A 91 16.83 -17.34 -13.64
N LYS A 92 15.59 -17.69 -13.98
CA LYS A 92 15.24 -19.03 -14.51
C LYS A 92 15.77 -19.29 -15.93
N LYS A 93 15.95 -18.24 -16.75
CA LYS A 93 16.54 -18.36 -18.10
C LYS A 93 18.06 -18.46 -18.12
N SER A 94 18.73 -18.14 -17.01
CA SER A 94 20.20 -18.16 -16.89
C SER A 94 20.75 -19.47 -16.32
N VAL A 95 19.91 -20.50 -16.14
CA VAL A 95 20.26 -21.86 -15.70
C VAL A 95 20.03 -22.83 -16.84
#